data_AF-A0A927EYG2-F1
#
_entry.id   AF-A0A927EYG2-F1
#
_cell.length_a   1.000
_cell.length_b   1.000
_cell.length_c   1.000
_cell.angle_alpha   90.00
_cell.angle_beta   90.00
_cell.angle_gamma   90.00
#
_symmetry.space_group_name_H-M   'P 1'
#
loop_
_entity.id
_entity.type
_entity.pdbx_description
1 polymer ?
#
loop_
_entity_poly.entity_id
_entity_poly.type
_entity_poly.pdbx_seq_one_letter_code
_entity_poly.pdbx_strand_id
1 'polypeptide(L)'
;MSIHAIETIYAGRRFRSRLEARWAVFFDEVGVSWEYEPQGYVIDGQPYLPDFLLTDCGTWVEVKGNENALDISLMTAAAQHLPEMPYRQERGPRLLILGPIPSGSRRGDWGWIGLTPWTDPEEGSGIEDHHYGFGSYMKNRRPWVLYNTSEATSFACGGPWLAPAHDTYESGVPEAYNAALSARFEHGARG
;
A
#
# COMPACT_ATOMS: atom_id res chain seq x y z
N MET A 1 14.90 -19.88 12.67
CA MET A 1 15.25 -18.57 13.25
C MET A 1 14.14 -17.60 12.91
N SER A 2 13.40 -17.10 13.91
CA SER A 2 12.39 -16.07 13.71
C SER A 2 13.11 -14.73 13.53
N ILE A 3 13.03 -14.15 12.33
CA ILE A 3 13.53 -12.79 12.08
C ILE A 3 12.50 -11.85 12.70
N HIS A 4 12.75 -11.40 13.93
CA HIS A 4 11.92 -10.37 14.56
C HIS A 4 12.22 -9.02 13.95
N ALA A 5 11.20 -8.35 13.44
CA ALA A 5 11.32 -6.98 12.96
C ALA A 5 11.69 -6.05 14.13
N ILE A 6 12.63 -5.13 13.90
CA ILE A 6 13.02 -4.13 14.89
C ILE A 6 11.95 -3.05 14.93
N GLU A 7 11.32 -2.87 16.08
CA GLU A 7 10.35 -1.80 16.30
C GLU A 7 11.00 -0.44 16.07
N THR A 8 10.25 0.43 15.39
CA THR A 8 10.79 1.64 14.79
C THR A 8 9.90 2.83 15.13
N ILE A 9 10.47 3.95 15.58
CA ILE A 9 9.69 5.15 15.93
C ILE A 9 9.79 6.18 14.81
N TYR A 10 8.63 6.68 14.36
CA TYR A 10 8.51 7.79 13.40
C TYR A 10 7.18 8.53 13.61
N ALA A 11 7.16 9.86 13.44
CA ALA A 11 5.96 10.70 13.61
C ALA A 11 5.17 10.45 14.91
N GLY A 12 5.87 10.15 16.02
CA GLY A 12 5.25 9.83 17.31
C GLY A 12 4.53 8.47 17.37
N ARG A 13 4.68 7.62 16.35
CA ARG A 13 4.13 6.25 16.28
C ARG A 13 5.24 5.21 16.38
N ARG A 14 4.91 4.05 16.95
CA ARG A 14 5.78 2.88 17.06
C ARG A 14 5.33 1.83 16.05
N PHE A 15 6.14 1.63 15.02
CA PHE A 15 5.87 0.68 13.93
C PHE A 15 6.37 -0.72 14.27
N ARG A 16 5.62 -1.73 13.84
CA ARG A 16 5.96 -3.16 13.97
C ARG A 16 7.14 -3.54 13.09
N SER A 17 7.38 -2.81 12.00
CA SER A 17 8.53 -3.02 11.15
C SER A 17 9.16 -1.73 10.63
N ARG A 18 10.44 -1.84 10.26
CA ARG A 18 11.16 -0.76 9.56
C ARG A 18 10.54 -0.46 8.19
N LEU A 19 9.94 -1.45 7.53
CA LEU A 19 9.35 -1.25 6.21
C LEU A 19 8.08 -0.40 6.31
N GLU A 20 7.20 -0.68 7.27
CA GLU A 20 6.03 0.17 7.58
C GLU A 20 6.46 1.61 7.90
N ALA A 21 7.44 1.79 8.78
CA ALA A 21 7.94 3.12 9.13
C ALA A 21 8.47 3.90 7.91
N ARG A 22 9.06 3.22 6.92
CA ARG A 22 9.51 3.85 5.68
C ARG A 22 8.37 4.21 4.75
N TRP A 23 7.31 3.40 4.71
CA TRP A 23 6.09 3.78 4.00
C TRP A 23 5.40 4.98 4.63
N ALA A 24 5.42 5.11 5.95
CA ALA A 24 4.96 6.33 6.63
C ALA A 24 5.76 7.58 6.19
N VAL A 25 7.10 7.48 6.13
CA VAL A 25 7.96 8.55 5.58
C VAL A 25 7.58 8.86 4.13
N PHE A 26 7.38 7.82 3.31
CA PHE A 26 6.97 8.01 1.92
C PHE A 26 5.65 8.78 1.80
N PHE A 27 4.64 8.40 2.58
CA PHE A 27 3.33 9.07 2.57
C PHE A 27 3.43 10.55 2.97
N ASP A 28 4.26 10.88 3.96
CA ASP A 28 4.52 12.26 4.36
C ASP A 28 5.20 13.06 3.23
N GLU A 29 6.18 12.46 2.53
CA GLU A 29 6.90 13.10 1.41
C GLU A 29 6.00 13.37 0.20
N VAL A 30 5.04 12.48 -0.09
CA VAL A 30 4.05 12.70 -1.16
C VAL A 30 2.82 13.50 -0.68
N GLY A 31 2.76 13.87 0.60
CA GLY A 31 1.70 14.69 1.19
C GLY A 31 0.35 14.00 1.33
N VAL A 32 0.32 12.67 1.44
CA VAL A 32 -0.89 11.86 1.67
C VAL A 32 -1.10 11.71 3.17
N SER A 33 -2.29 12.08 3.66
CA SER A 33 -2.61 11.96 5.09
C SER A 33 -2.88 10.49 5.47
N TRP A 34 -2.22 9.98 6.49
CA TRP A 34 -2.33 8.57 6.91
C TRP A 34 -2.61 8.41 8.41
N GLU A 35 -3.25 7.29 8.76
CA GLU A 35 -3.37 6.76 10.11
C GLU A 35 -2.73 5.38 10.18
N TYR A 36 -1.98 5.09 11.25
CA TYR A 36 -1.34 3.80 11.47
C TYR A 36 -2.16 2.93 12.43
N GLU A 37 -2.44 1.68 12.05
CA GLU A 37 -3.24 0.71 12.79
C GLU A 37 -4.52 1.32 13.42
N PRO A 38 -5.39 1.99 12.63
CA PRO A 38 -6.48 2.79 13.21
C PRO A 38 -7.49 1.95 13.99
N GLN A 39 -7.81 0.74 13.51
CA GLN A 39 -8.73 -0.18 14.17
C GLN A 39 -8.58 -1.61 13.62
N GLY A 40 -8.77 -2.60 14.49
CA GLY A 40 -8.88 -4.01 14.11
C GLY A 40 -10.32 -4.43 13.77
N TYR A 41 -10.45 -5.33 12.81
CA TYR A 41 -11.69 -5.90 12.29
C TYR A 41 -11.69 -7.42 12.42
N VAL A 42 -12.86 -8.03 12.22
CA VAL A 42 -12.99 -9.47 12.03
C VAL A 42 -13.44 -9.71 10.60
N ILE A 43 -12.58 -10.34 9.80
CA ILE A 43 -12.80 -10.66 8.39
C ILE A 43 -12.90 -12.18 8.30
N ASP A 44 -14.03 -12.70 7.84
CA ASP A 44 -14.31 -14.14 7.74
C ASP A 44 -13.99 -14.94 9.01
N GLY A 45 -14.25 -14.35 10.17
CA GLY A 45 -14.02 -14.96 11.48
C GLY A 45 -12.57 -14.88 11.99
N GLN A 46 -11.66 -14.24 11.23
CA GLN A 46 -10.27 -14.01 11.62
C GLN A 46 -10.03 -12.55 12.01
N PRO A 47 -9.28 -12.28 13.10
CA PRO A 47 -8.88 -10.92 13.45
C PRO A 47 -7.91 -10.38 12.41
N TYR A 48 -8.19 -9.18 11.91
CA TYR A 48 -7.38 -8.50 10.90
C TYR A 48 -7.18 -7.03 11.32
N LEU A 49 -5.95 -6.54 11.25
CA LEU A 49 -5.60 -5.16 11.57
C LEU A 49 -4.80 -4.59 10.39
N PRO A 50 -5.40 -3.73 9.56
CA PRO A 50 -4.69 -3.09 8.45
C PRO A 50 -3.57 -2.20 8.98
N ASP A 51 -2.45 -2.15 8.26
CA ASP A 51 -1.29 -1.35 8.68
C ASP A 51 -1.57 0.14 8.61
N PHE A 52 -2.20 0.62 7.52
CA PHE A 52 -2.56 2.03 7.38
C PHE A 52 -3.94 2.26 6.79
N LEU A 53 -4.45 3.47 7.03
CA LEU A 53 -5.53 4.10 6.28
C LEU A 53 -5.02 5.40 5.67
N LEU A 54 -5.10 5.53 4.34
CA LEU A 54 -4.88 6.79 3.63
C LEU A 54 -6.18 7.61 3.68
N THR A 55 -6.26 8.50 4.68
CA THR A 55 -7.49 9.21 5.05
C THR A 55 -8.00 10.19 3.99
N ASP A 56 -7.14 10.66 3.09
CA ASP A 56 -7.55 11.57 2.00
C ASP A 56 -8.39 10.84 0.93
N CYS A 57 -8.19 9.54 0.74
CA CYS A 57 -8.82 8.75 -0.32
C CYS A 57 -9.55 7.48 0.15
N GLY A 58 -9.57 7.23 1.45
CA GLY A 58 -10.25 6.09 2.07
C GLY A 58 -9.67 4.73 1.67
N THR A 59 -8.38 4.69 1.33
CA THR A 59 -7.67 3.46 0.92
C THR A 59 -7.01 2.82 2.12
N TRP A 60 -7.36 1.56 2.39
CA TRP A 60 -6.64 0.72 3.35
C TRP A 60 -5.32 0.27 2.75
N VAL A 61 -4.29 0.08 3.57
CA VAL A 61 -2.96 -0.36 3.13
C VAL A 61 -2.48 -1.52 3.99
N GLU A 62 -1.92 -2.52 3.32
CA GLU A 62 -1.16 -3.60 3.93
C GLU A 62 0.29 -3.54 3.41
N VAL A 63 1.27 -3.70 4.29
CA VAL A 63 2.70 -3.70 3.95
C VAL A 63 3.29 -5.08 4.21
N LYS A 64 3.82 -5.73 3.16
CA LYS A 64 4.50 -7.02 3.27
C LYS A 64 5.93 -6.96 2.73
N GLY A 65 6.85 -7.58 3.46
CA GLY A 65 8.27 -7.61 3.06
C GLY A 65 8.63 -8.68 2.03
N ASN A 66 7.81 -9.72 1.88
CA ASN A 66 8.02 -10.81 0.92
C ASN A 66 6.73 -11.59 0.65
N GLU A 67 6.66 -12.27 -0.49
CA GLU A 67 5.46 -12.98 -0.97
C GLU A 67 5.00 -14.09 -0.04
N ASN A 68 5.93 -14.77 0.65
CA ASN A 68 5.58 -15.86 1.57
C ASN A 68 4.82 -15.36 2.82
N ALA A 69 4.91 -14.06 3.12
CA ALA A 69 4.15 -13.43 4.20
C ALA A 69 2.77 -12.94 3.75
N LEU A 70 2.44 -13.07 2.47
CA LEU A 70 1.17 -12.65 1.90
C LEU A 70 0.16 -13.79 1.94
N ASP A 71 -0.96 -13.56 2.61
CA ASP A 71 -2.13 -14.42 2.53
C ASP A 71 -3.10 -13.83 1.51
N ILE A 72 -3.07 -14.37 0.29
CA ILE A 72 -3.89 -13.87 -0.83
C ILE A 72 -5.38 -13.95 -0.50
N SER A 73 -5.83 -15.03 0.13
CA SER A 73 -7.24 -15.21 0.49
C SER A 73 -7.68 -14.17 1.51
N LEU A 74 -6.84 -13.88 2.50
CA LEU A 74 -7.11 -12.82 3.48
C LEU A 74 -7.12 -11.43 2.83
N MET A 75 -6.19 -11.11 1.92
CA MET A 75 -6.17 -9.80 1.24
C MET A 75 -7.41 -9.58 0.38
N THR A 76 -7.84 -10.63 -0.33
CA THR A 76 -9.08 -10.66 -1.12
C THR A 76 -10.29 -10.40 -0.21
N ALA A 77 -10.41 -11.15 0.88
CA ALA A 77 -11.50 -11.01 1.83
C ALA A 77 -11.49 -9.63 2.53
N ALA A 78 -10.31 -9.11 2.87
CA ALA A 78 -10.16 -7.79 3.46
C ALA A 78 -10.63 -6.70 2.48
N ALA A 79 -10.23 -6.77 1.21
CA ALA A 79 -10.70 -5.84 0.19
C ALA A 79 -12.23 -5.91 -0.02
N GLN A 80 -12.87 -7.06 0.17
CA GLN A 80 -14.34 -7.17 0.10
C GLN A 80 -15.05 -6.59 1.33
N HIS A 81 -14.53 -6.89 2.53
CA HIS A 81 -15.28 -6.71 3.77
C HIS A 81 -14.85 -5.52 4.62
N LEU A 82 -13.66 -4.96 4.40
CA LEU A 82 -13.24 -3.74 5.10
C LEU A 82 -14.25 -2.62 4.83
N PRO A 83 -14.55 -1.76 5.82
CA PRO A 83 -15.53 -0.71 5.64
C PRO A 83 -15.08 0.29 4.58
N GLU A 84 -16.06 0.82 3.85
CA GLU A 84 -15.81 1.92 2.94
C GLU A 84 -15.55 3.20 3.74
N MET A 85 -14.35 3.75 3.59
CA MET A 85 -13.97 4.99 4.26
C MET A 85 -14.29 6.21 3.40
N PRO A 86 -14.56 7.38 4.02
CA PRO A 86 -14.71 8.64 3.32
C PRO A 86 -13.46 8.98 2.50
N TYR A 87 -13.65 9.71 1.41
CA TYR A 87 -12.59 10.29 0.59
C TYR A 87 -12.90 11.77 0.35
N ARG A 88 -11.86 12.59 0.20
CA ARG A 88 -12.02 14.05 0.03
C ARG A 88 -12.24 14.47 -1.41
N GLN A 89 -11.54 13.84 -2.35
CA GLN A 89 -11.55 14.24 -3.75
C GLN A 89 -11.93 13.07 -4.64
N GLU A 90 -11.06 12.07 -4.70
CA GLU A 90 -11.24 10.88 -5.51
C GLU A 90 -10.82 9.64 -4.72
N ARG A 91 -11.36 8.50 -5.10
CA ARG A 91 -11.10 7.22 -4.43
C ARG A 91 -9.85 6.56 -5.02
N GLY A 92 -9.03 5.95 -4.16
CA GLY A 92 -8.00 4.99 -4.56
C GLY A 92 -8.55 3.56 -4.63
N PRO A 93 -7.72 2.52 -4.60
CA PRO A 93 -8.21 1.16 -4.41
C PRO A 93 -8.82 1.00 -3.00
N ARG A 94 -9.60 -0.05 -2.78
CA ARG A 94 -10.12 -0.38 -1.44
C ARG A 94 -9.00 -0.83 -0.52
N LEU A 95 -8.11 -1.69 -1.02
CA LEU A 95 -6.91 -2.16 -0.33
C LEU A 95 -5.71 -2.03 -1.27
N LEU A 96 -4.66 -1.35 -0.82
CA LEU A 96 -3.37 -1.24 -1.49
C LEU A 96 -2.35 -2.13 -0.79
N ILE A 97 -1.63 -2.97 -1.53
CA ILE A 97 -0.70 -3.95 -0.97
C ILE A 97 0.70 -3.54 -1.36
N LEU A 98 1.44 -3.01 -0.39
CA LEU A 98 2.77 -2.45 -0.60
C LEU A 98 3.86 -3.46 -0.25
N GLY A 99 4.86 -3.50 -1.13
CA GLY A 99 6.04 -4.34 -1.00
C GLY A 99 7.26 -3.60 -0.48
N PRO A 100 8.46 -4.18 -0.65
CA PRO A 100 9.73 -3.48 -0.49
C PRO A 100 9.79 -2.20 -1.33
N ILE A 101 10.37 -1.14 -0.76
CA ILE A 101 10.52 0.15 -1.45
C ILE A 101 11.56 0.00 -2.58
N PRO A 102 11.22 0.38 -3.82
CA PRO A 102 12.13 0.26 -4.96
C PRO A 102 13.31 1.21 -4.78
N SER A 103 14.49 0.73 -5.17
CA SER A 103 15.72 1.51 -5.14
C SER A 103 16.12 1.99 -6.53
N GLY A 104 16.66 3.21 -6.60
CA GLY A 104 17.32 3.76 -7.78
C GLY A 104 16.55 4.92 -8.42
N SER A 105 17.30 5.83 -9.04
CA SER A 105 16.73 6.95 -9.81
C SER A 105 16.34 6.47 -11.20
N ARG A 106 15.14 5.92 -11.34
CA ARG A 106 14.54 5.66 -12.65
C ARG A 106 13.50 6.73 -12.93
N ARG A 107 13.47 7.23 -14.18
CA ARG A 107 12.33 8.01 -14.68
C ARG A 107 11.14 7.06 -14.78
N GLY A 108 9.98 7.48 -14.29
CA GLY A 108 8.80 6.62 -14.21
C GLY A 108 8.25 6.59 -12.79
N ASP A 109 7.07 5.98 -12.67
CA ASP A 109 6.45 5.68 -11.39
C ASP A 109 6.39 4.19 -11.10
N TRP A 110 6.36 3.85 -9.82
CA TRP A 110 6.23 2.48 -9.35
C TRP A 110 4.80 2.22 -8.88
N GLY A 111 4.22 1.12 -9.35
CA GLY A 111 2.86 0.71 -9.05
C GLY A 111 2.83 -0.59 -8.26
N TRP A 112 1.96 -0.64 -7.25
CA TRP A 112 1.67 -1.81 -6.45
C TRP A 112 0.25 -2.30 -6.67
N ILE A 113 0.00 -3.56 -6.37
CA ILE A 113 -1.34 -4.13 -6.49
C ILE A 113 -2.31 -3.43 -5.55
N GLY A 114 -3.35 -2.86 -6.13
CA GLY A 114 -4.52 -2.37 -5.43
C GLY A 114 -5.75 -3.16 -5.85
N LEU A 115 -6.57 -3.52 -4.87
CA LEU A 115 -7.78 -4.31 -5.02
C LEU A 115 -9.02 -3.43 -4.83
N THR A 116 -9.99 -3.58 -5.73
CA THR A 116 -11.27 -2.90 -5.67
C THR A 116 -12.39 -3.91 -5.85
N PRO A 117 -13.35 -4.02 -4.89
CA PRO A 117 -14.52 -4.85 -5.10
C PRO A 117 -15.43 -4.22 -6.15
N TRP A 118 -15.99 -5.04 -7.02
CA TRP A 118 -17.01 -4.63 -7.98
C TRP A 118 -18.25 -5.50 -7.81
N THR A 119 -19.39 -4.92 -8.15
CA THR A 119 -20.69 -5.58 -8.14
C THR A 119 -21.44 -5.18 -9.40
N ASP A 120 -21.86 -6.17 -10.15
CA ASP A 120 -22.70 -6.05 -11.32
C ASP A 120 -24.00 -6.86 -11.13
N PRO A 121 -25.19 -6.31 -11.43
CA PRO A 121 -26.45 -7.02 -11.27
C PRO A 121 -26.57 -8.31 -12.10
N GLU A 122 -25.89 -8.41 -13.24
CA GLU A 122 -25.96 -9.54 -14.17
C GLU A 122 -24.74 -10.48 -14.02
N GLU A 123 -23.55 -9.92 -13.82
CA GLU A 123 -22.29 -10.67 -13.74
C GLU A 123 -21.91 -11.08 -12.30
N GLY A 124 -22.59 -10.56 -11.29
CA GLY A 124 -22.38 -10.90 -9.88
C GLY A 124 -21.42 -9.95 -9.17
N SER A 125 -20.53 -10.46 -8.34
CA SER A 125 -19.58 -9.62 -7.59
C SER A 125 -18.20 -10.24 -7.60
N GLY A 126 -17.17 -9.39 -7.64
CA GLY A 126 -15.79 -9.85 -7.66
C GLY A 126 -14.81 -8.82 -7.15
N ILE A 127 -13.54 -9.07 -7.41
CA ILE A 127 -12.45 -8.13 -7.18
C ILE A 127 -11.78 -7.85 -8.51
N GLU A 128 -11.50 -6.57 -8.73
CA GLU A 128 -10.63 -6.06 -9.78
C GLU A 128 -9.28 -5.71 -9.15
N ASP A 129 -8.20 -5.91 -9.90
CA ASP A 129 -6.87 -5.49 -9.50
C ASP A 129 -6.18 -4.63 -10.56
N HIS A 130 -5.47 -3.62 -10.09
CA HIS A 130 -4.64 -2.75 -10.92
C HIS A 130 -3.33 -2.42 -10.22
N HIS A 131 -2.34 -1.98 -11.00
CA HIS A 131 -1.15 -1.35 -10.43
C HIS A 131 -1.45 0.09 -10.10
N TYR A 132 -1.19 0.49 -8.86
CA TYR A 132 -1.40 1.82 -8.34
C TYR A 132 -0.09 2.45 -7.90
N GLY A 133 0.22 3.60 -8.49
CA GLY A 133 1.38 4.42 -8.16
C GLY A 133 1.00 5.76 -7.53
N PHE A 134 2.01 6.59 -7.25
CA PHE A 134 1.86 7.91 -6.60
C PHE A 134 2.42 9.07 -7.45
N GLY A 135 2.89 8.75 -8.66
CA GLY A 135 3.53 9.62 -9.64
C GLY A 135 2.55 10.51 -10.39
N SER A 136 3.08 11.65 -10.86
CA SER A 136 2.45 12.74 -11.65
C SER A 136 0.93 12.85 -11.58
N TYR A 137 0.38 13.06 -10.38
CA TYR A 137 -0.53 14.16 -10.04
C TYR A 137 -0.74 14.12 -8.52
N MET A 138 0.21 14.68 -7.76
CA MET A 138 0.05 15.02 -6.33
C MET A 138 -1.20 15.88 -6.02
N LYS A 139 -2.02 16.24 -7.02
CA LYS A 139 -3.16 17.14 -6.89
C LYS A 139 -4.24 16.61 -5.93
N ASN A 140 -4.44 15.29 -5.87
CA ASN A 140 -5.58 14.75 -5.13
C ASN A 140 -5.18 13.79 -3.99
N ARG A 141 -3.89 13.74 -3.63
CA ARG A 141 -3.37 13.03 -2.44
C ARG A 141 -3.86 11.57 -2.33
N ARG A 142 -3.74 10.83 -3.43
CA ARG A 142 -4.15 9.42 -3.50
C ARG A 142 -3.27 8.63 -4.47
N PRO A 143 -3.20 7.30 -4.31
CA PRO A 143 -2.66 6.42 -5.34
C PRO A 143 -3.55 6.39 -6.59
N TRP A 144 -2.96 6.22 -7.78
CA TRP A 144 -3.64 6.19 -9.08
C TRP A 144 -3.27 4.98 -9.91
N VAL A 145 -4.21 4.52 -10.73
CA VAL A 145 -3.98 3.42 -11.68
C VAL A 145 -2.89 3.82 -12.69
N LEU A 146 -1.88 2.97 -12.81
CA LEU A 146 -0.86 3.03 -13.85
C LEU A 146 -1.29 2.14 -15.02
N TYR A 147 -1.23 2.68 -16.24
CA TYR A 147 -1.72 1.98 -17.43
C TYR A 147 -0.61 1.40 -18.31
N ASN A 148 0.63 1.91 -18.21
CA ASN A 148 1.75 1.46 -19.04
C ASN A 148 2.79 0.69 -18.22
N THR A 149 2.30 -0.25 -17.41
CA THR A 149 3.15 -1.15 -16.65
C THR A 149 3.66 -2.29 -17.53
N SER A 150 4.94 -2.63 -17.40
CA SER A 150 5.54 -3.77 -18.12
C SER A 150 5.05 -5.14 -17.62
N GLU A 151 4.33 -5.16 -16.51
CA GLU A 151 3.83 -6.37 -15.86
C GLU A 151 2.29 -6.34 -15.81
N ALA A 152 1.68 -7.50 -16.04
CA ALA A 152 0.26 -7.70 -15.83
C ALA A 152 -0.03 -7.83 -14.33
N THR A 153 -1.27 -7.55 -13.94
CA THR A 153 -1.71 -7.61 -12.54
C THR A 153 -1.85 -9.06 -12.07
N SER A 154 -1.80 -9.26 -10.76
CA SER A 154 -1.63 -10.58 -10.16
C SER A 154 -2.86 -11.48 -10.29
N PHE A 155 -4.09 -10.96 -10.17
CA PHE A 155 -5.31 -11.75 -10.38
C PHE A 155 -5.52 -12.10 -11.85
N ALA A 156 -5.21 -11.18 -12.76
CA ALA A 156 -5.41 -11.41 -14.18
C ALA A 156 -4.42 -12.45 -14.76
N CYS A 157 -3.22 -12.57 -14.20
CA CYS A 157 -2.13 -13.34 -14.84
C CYS A 157 -1.31 -14.23 -13.88
N GLY A 158 -1.66 -14.32 -12.60
CA GLY A 158 -0.91 -15.11 -11.62
C GLY A 158 0.49 -14.57 -11.30
N GLY A 159 0.69 -13.25 -11.48
CA GLY A 159 1.94 -12.56 -11.20
C GLY A 159 2.23 -12.37 -9.70
N PRO A 160 3.45 -11.93 -9.34
CA PRO A 160 3.77 -11.52 -7.97
C PRO A 160 2.89 -10.35 -7.54
N TRP A 161 2.63 -10.21 -6.23
CA TRP A 161 1.78 -9.15 -5.67
C TRP A 161 2.61 -8.00 -5.08
N LEU A 162 3.83 -8.30 -4.62
CA LEU A 162 4.69 -7.35 -3.91
C LEU A 162 5.82 -6.80 -4.76
N ALA A 163 6.12 -7.42 -5.91
CA ALA A 163 7.01 -6.85 -6.89
C ALA A 163 6.29 -5.65 -7.56
N PRO A 164 6.81 -4.42 -7.43
CA PRO A 164 6.16 -3.28 -8.06
C PRO A 164 6.40 -3.29 -9.56
N ALA A 165 5.36 -2.98 -10.33
CA ALA A 165 5.49 -2.71 -11.74
C ALA A 165 5.96 -1.28 -11.99
N HIS A 166 6.66 -1.05 -13.10
CA HIS A 166 7.21 0.26 -13.43
C HIS A 166 6.51 0.85 -14.66
N ASP A 167 5.93 2.04 -14.52
CA ASP A 167 5.42 2.84 -15.63
C ASP A 167 6.45 3.94 -15.98
N THR A 168 7.17 3.76 -17.08
CA THR A 168 8.22 4.70 -17.52
C THR A 168 7.70 6.02 -18.10
N TYR A 169 6.40 6.13 -18.36
CA TYR A 169 5.77 7.30 -18.96
C TYR A 169 5.32 8.31 -17.92
N GLU A 170 5.12 7.89 -16.68
CA GLU A 170 4.83 8.77 -15.55
C GLU A 170 6.09 9.53 -15.08
N SER A 171 5.89 10.66 -14.40
CA SER A 171 6.94 11.44 -13.76
C SER A 171 7.49 10.74 -12.52
N GLY A 172 6.66 9.92 -11.86
CA GLY A 172 6.99 9.32 -10.55
C GLY A 172 7.20 10.33 -9.45
N VAL A 173 7.71 9.81 -8.32
CA VAL A 173 8.12 10.54 -7.12
C VAL A 173 9.45 9.99 -6.56
N PRO A 174 10.54 9.98 -7.35
CA PRO A 174 11.81 9.36 -6.95
C PRO A 174 12.38 9.95 -5.66
N GLU A 175 12.15 11.23 -5.37
CA GLU A 175 12.58 11.89 -4.13
C GLU A 175 11.92 11.25 -2.90
N ALA A 176 10.64 10.93 -2.96
CA ALA A 176 9.90 10.31 -1.85
C ALA A 176 10.41 8.88 -1.56
N TYR A 177 10.68 8.09 -2.61
CA TYR A 177 11.27 6.76 -2.44
C TYR A 177 12.69 6.85 -1.84
N ASN A 178 13.50 7.81 -2.28
CA ASN A 178 14.84 8.04 -1.74
C ASN A 178 14.81 8.51 -0.27
N ALA A 179 13.88 9.39 0.09
CA ALA A 179 13.67 9.84 1.46
C ALA A 179 13.29 8.66 2.36
N ALA A 180 12.31 7.85 1.93
CA ALA A 180 11.92 6.63 2.65
C ALA A 180 13.08 5.62 2.78
N LEU A 181 13.90 5.45 1.73
CA LEU A 181 15.06 4.56 1.78
C LEU A 181 16.19 5.06 2.68
N SER A 182 16.39 6.37 2.75
CA SER A 182 17.44 7.01 3.54
C SER A 182 17.02 7.31 4.98
N ALA A 183 15.72 7.20 5.29
CA ALA A 183 15.16 7.42 6.61
C ALA A 183 15.91 6.61 7.68
N ARG A 184 16.35 7.34 8.70
CA ARG A 184 16.97 6.82 9.92
C ARG A 184 15.98 6.95 11.04
N PHE A 185 15.86 5.90 11.83
CA PHE A 185 14.89 5.85 12.92
C PHE A 185 15.60 5.64 14.24
N GLU A 186 15.09 6.30 15.27
CA GLU A 186 15.50 6.04 16.64
C GLU A 186 15.08 4.62 17.03
N HIS A 187 15.96 3.93 17.74
CA HIS A 187 15.66 2.61 18.29
C HIS A 187 15.03 2.86 19.65
N GLY A 188 13.81 2.37 19.86
CA GLY A 188 13.14 2.50 21.15
C GLY A 188 14.00 1.90 22.26
N ALA A 189 14.57 2.74 23.13
CA ALA A 189 15.10 2.28 24.39
C ALA A 189 13.93 1.69 25.19
N ARG A 190 14.10 0.45 25.67
CA ARG A 190 13.16 -0.18 26.59
C ARG A 190 13.08 0.70 27.84
N GLY A 191 11.96 1.41 28.02
CA GLY A 191 11.51 1.92 29.30
C GLY A 191 10.78 0.82 30.07
#